data_AF-A0A1V9K2W8-F1
#
_entry.id   AF-A0A1V9K2W8-F1
#
_cell.length_a   1.000
_cell.length_b   1.000
_cell.length_c   1.000
_cell.angle_alpha   90.00
_cell.angle_beta   90.00
_cell.angle_gamma   90.00
#
_symmetry.space_group_name_H-M   'P 1'
#
loop_
_entity.id
_entity.type
_entity.pdbx_description
1 polymer ?
#
loop_
_entity_poly.entity_id
_entity_poly.type
_entity_poly.pdbx_seq_one_letter_code
_entity_poly.pdbx_strand_id
1 'polypeptide(L)'
;MVIKDERAEGTGDDRPERKRRDRSGEGPFAVFDPSTLVGGRAALPPAPVQAPVGAPRSAPGSAPVNGGSAAPPVPAPTSPYDDKARDPGPPTTDPGRRAEAPPPVFMEKLEEASPSGKRAKSGGKTASEKASRKEAAQQGADDASAPESTITLWGGMGSGKSTLLAALSRAVQDPMYGEWNMWPEDHASQKFLSDLAHTLYRDRTFPPATLTEQRPVRFTLAGNLGGTRFARGGGKRWRRGADRRDLTEFKVTLRDLPGEAFDLRSQTGAALGGKLIKDLGTARAMVYVVDPVREWQVNGDEGPVADDARQNADFFTDVLGGVATEVNMRGERHGNKLPHSIAVCLAKFDDDRVFRFACEQGNVRLNPRTGQPEVMDAKRLFDGLCHAFPHGSLREIQQQIEQYFAPERVGYFVCSAVGFWIDPERGFDFENPSLVNPVEDDVRLVAPPRPVNILEPFLFLRGVGPQQS
;
A
#
# COMPACT_ATOMS: atom_id res chain seq x y z
N MET A 1 27.08 -23.82 -71.62
CA MET A 1 27.44 -25.08 -72.31
C MET A 1 26.69 -26.20 -71.60
N VAL A 2 25.84 -26.90 -72.34
CA VAL A 2 24.93 -27.98 -71.90
C VAL A 2 25.62 -29.31 -72.14
N ILE A 3 25.66 -30.22 -71.16
CA ILE A 3 25.67 -31.71 -71.31
C ILE A 3 25.13 -32.29 -69.97
N LYS A 4 23.87 -32.76 -69.92
CA LYS A 4 23.37 -34.17 -69.91
C LYS A 4 23.86 -35.01 -68.71
N ASP A 5 22.96 -35.38 -67.79
CA ASP A 5 22.00 -36.51 -67.79
C ASP A 5 22.67 -37.86 -67.45
N GLU A 6 22.34 -38.43 -66.29
CA GLU A 6 22.19 -39.88 -66.14
C GLU A 6 21.31 -40.23 -64.92
N ARG A 7 20.20 -40.92 -65.21
CA ARG A 7 19.31 -41.60 -64.27
C ARG A 7 19.96 -42.91 -63.81
N ALA A 8 19.69 -43.30 -62.57
CA ALA A 8 19.55 -44.70 -62.21
C ALA A 8 18.48 -44.88 -61.12
N GLU A 9 17.58 -45.82 -61.38
CA GLU A 9 16.45 -46.26 -60.58
C GLU A 9 16.92 -47.08 -59.37
N GLY A 10 16.10 -47.13 -58.31
CA GLY A 10 16.37 -47.95 -57.13
C GLY A 10 15.18 -48.01 -56.19
N THR A 11 14.22 -48.87 -56.54
CA THR A 11 13.09 -49.35 -55.74
C THR A 11 13.53 -49.98 -54.42
N GLY A 12 12.81 -49.69 -53.33
CA GLY A 12 12.99 -50.34 -52.03
C GLY A 12 11.94 -49.88 -51.02
N ASP A 13 10.77 -50.50 -51.10
CA ASP A 13 9.65 -50.40 -50.16
C ASP A 13 10.01 -51.21 -48.91
N ASP A 14 10.12 -50.55 -47.75
CA ASP A 14 10.17 -51.24 -46.45
C ASP A 14 9.51 -50.36 -45.37
N ARG A 15 8.25 -50.70 -45.09
CA ARG A 15 7.50 -50.26 -43.90
C ARG A 15 8.04 -50.99 -42.67
N PRO A 16 8.45 -50.30 -41.59
CA PRO A 16 8.52 -50.92 -40.29
C PRO A 16 7.21 -50.74 -39.51
N GLU A 17 6.72 -51.88 -39.03
CA GLU A 17 5.55 -52.08 -38.20
C GLU A 17 5.51 -51.19 -36.95
N ARG A 18 4.34 -50.64 -36.68
CA ARG A 18 3.97 -50.04 -35.38
C ARG A 18 3.90 -51.14 -34.31
N LYS A 19 4.98 -51.32 -33.56
CA LYS A 19 4.93 -51.98 -32.24
C LYS A 19 4.57 -50.96 -31.16
N ARG A 20 3.31 -51.01 -30.69
CA ARG A 20 2.89 -50.48 -29.39
C ARG A 20 3.78 -51.10 -28.31
N ARG A 21 4.57 -50.27 -27.64
CA ARG A 21 5.19 -50.59 -26.35
C ARG A 21 4.81 -49.52 -25.36
N ASP A 22 4.04 -49.95 -24.36
CA ASP A 22 3.92 -49.28 -23.08
C ASP A 22 5.31 -49.01 -22.52
N ARG A 23 5.60 -47.73 -22.32
CA ARG A 23 6.64 -47.25 -21.42
C ARG A 23 6.08 -46.06 -20.68
N SER A 24 5.61 -46.35 -19.47
CA SER A 24 5.75 -45.48 -18.31
C SER A 24 7.21 -45.00 -18.26
N GLY A 25 7.42 -43.75 -18.63
CA GLY A 25 8.72 -43.08 -18.63
C GLY A 25 8.52 -41.68 -18.07
N GLU A 26 8.99 -41.51 -16.85
CA GLU A 26 9.04 -40.28 -16.07
C GLU A 26 9.63 -39.14 -16.90
N GLY A 27 8.93 -38.01 -16.94
CA GLY A 27 9.44 -36.75 -17.47
C GLY A 27 10.28 -36.02 -16.41
N PRO A 28 11.18 -35.09 -16.82
CA PRO A 28 12.16 -34.44 -15.94
C PRO A 28 11.57 -33.32 -15.05
N PHE A 29 10.32 -33.45 -14.62
CA PHE A 29 9.64 -32.51 -13.72
C PHE A 29 8.96 -33.28 -12.60
N ALA A 30 9.77 -33.87 -11.72
CA ALA A 30 9.31 -34.50 -10.50
C ALA A 30 10.38 -34.35 -9.40
N VAL A 31 10.51 -33.14 -8.86
CA VAL A 31 10.93 -32.92 -7.47
C VAL A 31 10.09 -31.77 -6.94
N PHE A 32 8.80 -32.06 -6.68
CA PHE A 32 8.10 -31.36 -5.61
C PHE A 32 8.60 -32.02 -4.32
N ASP A 33 9.58 -31.39 -3.69
CA ASP A 33 9.98 -31.75 -2.35
C ASP A 33 9.05 -31.04 -1.35
N PRO A 34 8.27 -31.75 -0.52
CA PRO A 34 7.46 -31.15 0.54
C PRO A 34 8.29 -30.56 1.69
N SER A 35 9.63 -30.62 1.62
CA SER A 35 10.54 -30.21 2.71
C SER A 35 10.68 -28.70 2.94
N THR A 36 10.09 -27.82 2.12
CA THR A 36 10.10 -26.36 2.35
C THR A 36 8.90 -25.83 3.14
N LEU A 37 8.01 -26.70 3.62
CA LEU A 37 7.02 -26.35 4.63
C LEU A 37 7.71 -26.29 6.00
N VAL A 38 8.18 -25.11 6.40
CA VAL A 38 8.62 -24.85 7.77
C VAL A 38 7.37 -24.74 8.66
N GLY A 39 6.84 -25.90 9.02
CA GLY A 39 5.77 -26.08 10.00
C GLY A 39 6.29 -26.89 11.18
N GLY A 40 7.36 -26.41 11.83
CA GLY A 40 7.86 -26.97 13.08
C GLY A 40 6.91 -26.62 14.22
N ARG A 41 6.09 -27.57 14.66
CA ARG A 41 5.35 -27.49 15.92
C ARG A 41 6.35 -27.36 17.08
N ALA A 42 6.56 -26.15 17.57
CA ALA A 42 7.09 -25.97 18.92
C ALA A 42 6.05 -26.55 19.89
N ALA A 43 6.45 -27.56 20.65
CA ALA A 43 5.63 -28.18 21.68
C ALA A 43 5.38 -27.14 22.80
N LEU A 44 4.11 -26.81 23.03
CA LEU A 44 3.68 -26.11 24.23
C LEU A 44 4.06 -26.94 25.48
N PRO A 45 4.54 -26.34 26.57
CA PRO A 45 4.66 -27.04 27.84
C PRO A 45 3.27 -27.48 28.33
N PRO A 46 3.15 -28.65 28.98
CA PRO A 46 1.85 -29.14 29.44
C PRO A 46 1.29 -28.21 30.53
N ALA A 47 0.03 -27.81 30.36
CA ALA A 47 -0.74 -27.11 31.38
C ALA A 47 -0.84 -27.96 32.66
N PRO A 48 -0.78 -27.35 33.86
CA PRO A 48 -0.96 -28.09 35.10
C PRO A 48 -2.38 -28.65 35.20
N VAL A 49 -2.45 -29.94 35.51
CA VAL A 49 -3.67 -30.71 35.75
C VAL A 49 -4.43 -30.11 36.94
N GLN A 50 -5.57 -29.47 36.68
CA GLN A 50 -6.54 -29.12 37.72
C GLN A 50 -7.44 -30.33 37.98
N ALA A 51 -7.39 -30.85 39.21
CA ALA A 51 -8.29 -31.89 39.69
C ALA A 51 -9.71 -31.32 39.91
N PRO A 52 -10.79 -32.10 39.66
CA PRO A 52 -12.14 -31.65 39.88
C PRO A 52 -12.56 -31.91 41.33
N VAL A 53 -13.07 -30.90 42.04
CA VAL A 53 -13.77 -31.12 43.32
C VAL A 53 -15.02 -30.25 43.36
N GLY A 54 -16.16 -30.93 43.43
CA GLY A 54 -17.48 -30.33 43.57
C GLY A 54 -17.78 -29.78 44.96
N ALA A 55 -18.77 -28.91 45.00
CA ALA A 55 -19.46 -28.41 46.20
C ALA A 55 -20.52 -29.44 46.71
N PRO A 56 -21.30 -29.17 47.77
CA PRO A 56 -21.05 -28.40 49.00
C PRO A 56 -21.36 -29.25 50.26
N ARG A 57 -20.92 -28.83 51.47
CA ARG A 57 -21.59 -29.18 52.74
C ARG A 57 -21.20 -28.28 53.92
N SER A 58 -22.23 -27.64 54.47
CA SER A 58 -22.55 -27.42 55.90
C SER A 58 -21.51 -26.84 56.87
N ALA A 59 -21.86 -25.66 57.43
CA ALA A 59 -21.49 -25.21 58.79
C ALA A 59 -22.07 -26.19 59.86
N PRO A 60 -21.62 -26.22 61.14
CA PRO A 60 -21.55 -25.05 62.04
C PRO A 60 -20.44 -25.02 63.13
N GLY A 61 -20.20 -23.82 63.66
CA GLY A 61 -20.14 -23.59 65.12
C GLY A 61 -18.78 -23.51 65.83
N SER A 62 -18.68 -22.48 66.67
CA SER A 62 -17.97 -22.40 67.96
C SER A 62 -16.59 -21.70 67.99
N ALA A 63 -16.58 -20.52 68.62
CA ALA A 63 -15.44 -19.88 69.28
C ALA A 63 -15.14 -20.59 70.64
N PRO A 64 -14.26 -20.09 71.55
CA PRO A 64 -13.11 -19.16 71.44
C PRO A 64 -11.82 -19.77 72.06
N VAL A 65 -10.70 -19.01 72.13
CA VAL A 65 -9.83 -18.79 73.33
C VAL A 65 -8.40 -18.36 72.95
N ASN A 66 -8.04 -17.17 73.45
CA ASN A 66 -6.77 -16.58 73.87
C ASN A 66 -5.40 -17.24 73.58
N GLY A 67 -4.44 -16.37 73.21
CA GLY A 67 -3.18 -16.25 73.95
C GLY A 67 -1.92 -15.94 73.12
N GLY A 68 -1.26 -14.81 73.41
CA GLY A 68 0.22 -14.76 73.36
C GLY A 68 0.91 -13.84 72.35
N SER A 69 1.03 -12.57 72.73
CA SER A 69 2.16 -11.63 72.56
C SER A 69 3.44 -12.07 71.81
N ALA A 70 3.91 -11.26 70.84
CA ALA A 70 5.31 -10.78 70.73
C ALA A 70 5.47 -9.69 69.64
N ALA A 71 6.40 -8.76 69.90
CA ALA A 71 6.60 -7.44 69.30
C ALA A 71 7.31 -7.43 67.91
N PRO A 72 7.48 -6.26 67.26
CA PRO A 72 7.75 -6.12 65.81
C PRO A 72 9.25 -5.98 65.48
N PRO A 73 9.65 -6.14 64.20
CA PRO A 73 10.96 -5.69 63.75
C PRO A 73 10.94 -4.24 63.24
N VAL A 74 11.96 -3.53 63.70
CA VAL A 74 12.41 -2.15 63.42
C VAL A 74 12.89 -1.99 61.96
N PRO A 75 12.74 -0.80 61.34
CA PRO A 75 13.23 -0.49 59.99
C PRO A 75 14.66 0.08 60.00
N ALA A 76 15.37 -0.06 58.89
CA ALA A 76 16.61 0.66 58.59
C ALA A 76 16.81 0.76 57.07
N PRO A 77 17.63 1.70 56.55
CA PRO A 77 17.76 3.09 56.94
C PRO A 77 17.71 4.06 55.74
N THR A 78 17.45 5.32 56.07
CA THR A 78 17.63 6.54 55.27
C THR A 78 19.09 6.78 54.85
N SER A 79 19.31 7.37 53.65
CA SER A 79 20.20 8.52 53.43
C SER A 79 20.17 8.97 51.93
N PRO A 80 20.75 10.11 51.52
CA PRO A 80 20.05 11.39 51.39
C PRO A 80 20.24 12.02 49.99
N TYR A 81 19.48 13.07 49.65
CA TYR A 81 19.97 14.29 48.98
C TYR A 81 18.74 15.14 48.60
N ASP A 82 18.45 16.11 49.45
CA ASP A 82 17.76 17.35 49.06
C ASP A 82 18.84 18.33 48.59
N ASP A 83 18.68 18.94 47.40
CA ASP A 83 19.04 20.34 47.24
C ASP A 83 18.26 21.03 46.11
N LYS A 84 17.32 21.86 46.54
CA LYS A 84 16.99 23.21 46.07
C LYS A 84 16.62 23.45 44.59
N ALA A 85 15.33 23.74 44.45
CA ALA A 85 14.72 24.81 43.67
C ALA A 85 15.67 25.87 43.07
N ARG A 86 15.51 26.10 41.76
CA ARG A 86 15.94 27.32 41.09
C ARG A 86 14.91 27.70 40.02
N ASP A 87 14.22 28.81 40.27
CA ASP A 87 13.35 29.48 39.32
C ASP A 87 14.14 30.01 38.10
N PRO A 88 13.51 30.08 36.91
CA PRO A 88 14.13 30.60 35.71
C PRO A 88 14.09 32.14 35.68
N GLY A 89 15.27 32.75 35.54
CA GLY A 89 15.40 34.19 35.28
C GLY A 89 15.06 34.55 33.83
N PRO A 90 14.65 35.81 33.55
CA PRO A 90 14.26 36.28 32.23
C PRO A 90 15.45 36.49 31.28
N PRO A 91 15.25 36.39 29.95
CA PRO A 91 16.32 36.57 28.98
C PRO A 91 16.73 38.04 28.84
N THR A 92 18.04 38.24 28.81
CA THR A 92 18.73 39.50 28.49
C THR A 92 18.57 39.86 27.01
N THR A 93 18.17 41.11 26.78
CA THR A 93 18.15 41.80 25.49
C THR A 93 19.55 42.26 25.11
N ASP A 94 20.01 41.90 23.90
CA ASP A 94 21.17 42.53 23.26
C ASP A 94 20.72 43.16 21.92
N PRO A 95 20.87 44.49 21.72
CA PRO A 95 20.38 45.20 20.55
C PRO A 95 21.48 45.37 19.51
N GLY A 96 21.34 44.75 18.33
CA GLY A 96 22.28 45.08 17.26
C GLY A 96 22.26 44.21 16.03
N ARG A 97 21.20 44.27 15.20
CA ARG A 97 21.41 44.15 13.75
C ARG A 97 20.29 44.80 12.93
N ARG A 98 20.75 45.69 12.06
CA ARG A 98 20.01 46.52 11.11
C ARG A 98 18.99 45.73 10.29
N ALA A 99 17.81 46.32 10.19
CA ALA A 99 16.85 46.08 9.13
C ALA A 99 17.45 46.45 7.77
N GLU A 100 17.39 45.53 6.83
CA GLU A 100 17.59 45.78 5.40
C GLU A 100 16.24 45.48 4.73
N ALA A 101 15.62 46.53 4.18
CA ALA A 101 14.30 46.50 3.58
C ALA A 101 14.34 45.82 2.20
N PRO A 102 13.35 44.98 1.84
CA PRO A 102 13.19 44.54 0.47
C PRO A 102 12.59 45.66 -0.42
N PRO A 103 13.02 45.78 -1.69
CA PRO A 103 12.58 46.82 -2.60
C PRO A 103 11.12 46.63 -3.09
N PRO A 104 10.46 47.70 -3.54
CA PRO A 104 9.05 47.68 -3.92
C PRO A 104 8.86 47.04 -5.30
N VAL A 105 8.00 46.03 -5.40
CA VAL A 105 7.55 45.46 -6.67
C VAL A 105 6.14 45.98 -6.97
N PHE A 106 6.11 46.88 -7.96
CA PHE A 106 5.06 47.18 -8.93
C PHE A 106 3.62 46.75 -8.61
N MET A 107 2.78 47.73 -8.26
CA MET A 107 1.35 47.72 -8.60
C MET A 107 1.19 48.13 -10.06
N GLU A 108 0.65 47.25 -10.89
CA GLU A 108 0.15 47.61 -12.21
C GLU A 108 -1.39 47.63 -12.20
N LYS A 109 -1.89 48.66 -12.88
CA LYS A 109 -3.22 49.24 -12.82
C LYS A 109 -4.31 48.33 -13.39
N LEU A 110 -5.49 48.43 -12.75
CA LEU A 110 -6.80 48.35 -13.40
C LEU A 110 -6.88 49.32 -14.58
N GLU A 111 -7.35 48.85 -15.73
CA GLU A 111 -8.16 49.69 -16.63
C GLU A 111 -9.41 48.91 -17.09
N GLU A 112 -10.55 49.44 -16.66
CA GLU A 112 -11.86 49.22 -17.25
C GLU A 112 -11.92 49.90 -18.63
N ALA A 113 -12.48 49.21 -19.63
CA ALA A 113 -13.11 49.89 -20.76
C ALA A 113 -14.17 49.00 -21.46
N SER A 114 -15.42 49.40 -21.30
CA SER A 114 -16.55 49.23 -22.22
C SER A 114 -17.39 50.51 -22.06
N PRO A 115 -18.33 50.90 -22.96
CA PRO A 115 -18.82 50.28 -24.18
C PRO A 115 -19.01 51.26 -25.37
N SER A 116 -19.43 50.72 -26.52
CA SER A 116 -20.24 51.31 -27.63
C SER A 116 -19.68 50.79 -28.96
N GLY A 117 -20.43 50.37 -29.97
CA GLY A 117 -21.85 50.40 -30.26
C GLY A 117 -21.95 50.59 -31.78
N LYS A 118 -22.64 49.71 -32.51
CA LYS A 118 -23.50 50.03 -33.67
C LYS A 118 -23.93 48.78 -34.44
N ARG A 119 -25.17 48.88 -34.87
CA ARG A 119 -26.01 47.93 -35.59
C ARG A 119 -26.00 48.32 -37.07
N ALA A 120 -25.78 47.37 -37.98
CA ALA A 120 -26.15 47.51 -39.39
C ALA A 120 -26.46 46.14 -40.02
N LYS A 121 -27.49 46.14 -40.86
CA LYS A 121 -28.14 45.02 -41.57
C LYS A 121 -27.45 44.69 -42.91
N SER A 122 -27.92 43.58 -43.50
CA SER A 122 -27.69 43.03 -44.85
C SER A 122 -26.44 42.15 -44.94
N GLY A 123 -26.47 40.96 -45.55
CA GLY A 123 -27.38 40.36 -46.49
C GLY A 123 -26.50 39.72 -47.57
N GLY A 124 -26.34 38.39 -47.55
CA GLY A 124 -25.46 37.72 -48.53
C GLY A 124 -25.29 36.23 -48.24
N LYS A 125 -26.18 35.40 -48.81
CA LYS A 125 -25.97 33.97 -49.00
C LYS A 125 -24.84 33.79 -50.02
N THR A 126 -23.76 33.07 -49.68
CA THR A 126 -23.07 32.16 -50.62
C THR A 126 -22.01 31.30 -49.90
N ALA A 127 -22.10 30.00 -50.15
CA ALA A 127 -20.99 29.06 -50.36
C ALA A 127 -19.91 28.84 -49.27
N SER A 128 -20.07 29.30 -48.02
CA SER A 128 -19.12 29.00 -46.93
C SER A 128 -19.59 27.93 -45.91
N GLU A 129 -20.82 27.42 -46.03
CA GLU A 129 -21.42 26.46 -45.05
C GLU A 129 -21.08 24.98 -45.30
N LYS A 130 -20.42 24.64 -46.41
CA LYS A 130 -20.00 23.24 -46.70
C LYS A 130 -18.55 22.93 -46.31
N ALA A 131 -17.72 23.94 -46.07
CA ALA A 131 -16.37 23.76 -45.53
C ALA A 131 -16.38 23.74 -44.00
N SER A 132 -17.16 24.62 -43.37
CA SER A 132 -17.32 24.69 -41.92
C SER A 132 -18.08 23.50 -41.33
N ARG A 133 -18.91 22.79 -42.10
CA ARG A 133 -19.57 21.55 -41.65
C ARG A 133 -18.68 20.31 -41.73
N LYS A 134 -17.57 20.37 -42.47
CA LYS A 134 -16.55 19.30 -42.50
C LYS A 134 -15.48 19.52 -41.43
N GLU A 135 -15.12 20.78 -41.12
CA GLU A 135 -14.28 21.09 -39.95
C GLU A 135 -15.03 20.94 -38.62
N ALA A 136 -16.31 21.31 -38.52
CA ALA A 136 -17.12 21.08 -37.32
C ALA A 136 -17.50 19.60 -37.09
N ALA A 137 -17.38 18.74 -38.11
CA ALA A 137 -17.53 17.30 -37.98
C ALA A 137 -16.20 16.58 -37.66
N GLN A 138 -15.06 17.27 -37.81
CA GLN A 138 -13.74 16.75 -37.46
C GLN A 138 -13.24 17.28 -36.09
N GLN A 139 -13.87 18.32 -35.54
CA GLN A 139 -13.60 18.86 -34.19
C GLN A 139 -14.56 18.36 -33.10
N GLY A 140 -15.44 17.40 -33.42
CA GLY A 140 -16.35 16.74 -32.48
C GLY A 140 -15.97 15.28 -32.17
N ALA A 141 -14.78 14.85 -32.59
CA ALA A 141 -14.24 13.51 -32.35
C ALA A 141 -12.86 13.54 -31.67
N ASP A 142 -12.50 14.67 -31.06
CA ASP A 142 -11.48 14.68 -30.02
C ASP A 142 -12.10 14.03 -28.79
N ASP A 143 -11.73 12.77 -28.62
CA ASP A 143 -11.73 12.00 -27.39
C ASP A 143 -12.84 12.36 -26.40
N ALA A 144 -13.92 11.57 -26.46
CA ALA A 144 -14.48 11.03 -25.23
C ALA A 144 -13.38 10.23 -24.51
N SER A 145 -12.38 10.95 -23.99
CA SER A 145 -11.31 10.45 -23.15
C SER A 145 -12.04 9.74 -22.02
N ALA A 146 -11.87 8.43 -21.96
CA ALA A 146 -12.34 7.63 -20.83
C ALA A 146 -12.00 8.40 -19.54
N PRO A 147 -12.92 8.49 -18.57
CA PRO A 147 -12.72 9.32 -17.38
C PRO A 147 -11.32 9.06 -16.83
N GLU A 148 -10.53 10.14 -16.73
CA GLU A 148 -9.14 10.07 -16.27
C GLU A 148 -9.10 9.22 -15.01
N SER A 149 -8.41 8.08 -15.10
CA SER A 149 -8.53 7.00 -14.11
C SER A 149 -7.79 7.35 -12.83
N THR A 150 -8.29 8.31 -12.07
CA THR A 150 -7.64 8.84 -10.87
C THR A 150 -7.65 7.80 -9.75
N ILE A 151 -6.46 7.40 -9.30
CA ILE A 151 -6.23 6.56 -8.11
C ILE A 151 -5.68 7.44 -6.98
N THR A 152 -6.35 7.43 -5.83
CA THR A 152 -5.94 8.18 -4.64
C THR A 152 -5.32 7.25 -3.59
N LEU A 153 -4.22 7.67 -2.96
CA LEU A 153 -3.61 6.98 -1.81
C LEU A 153 -4.18 7.53 -0.50
N TRP A 154 -4.56 6.63 0.39
CA TRP A 154 -5.20 6.92 1.66
C TRP A 154 -4.59 6.04 2.76
N GLY A 155 -4.40 6.57 3.96
CA GLY A 155 -3.92 5.81 5.11
C GLY A 155 -3.59 6.72 6.27
N GLY A 156 -3.60 6.19 7.48
CA GLY A 156 -3.31 6.94 8.70
C GLY A 156 -1.89 7.50 8.80
N MET A 157 -1.63 8.22 9.89
CA MET A 157 -0.26 8.67 10.21
C MET A 157 0.67 7.47 10.38
N GLY A 158 1.91 7.58 9.88
CA GLY A 158 2.91 6.53 10.03
C GLY A 158 2.61 5.22 9.28
N SER A 159 1.55 5.14 8.46
CA SER A 159 1.22 3.90 7.74
C SER A 159 2.18 3.54 6.60
N GLY A 160 3.12 4.43 6.28
CA GLY A 160 4.15 4.19 5.27
C GLY A 160 3.77 4.65 3.85
N LYS A 161 2.78 5.55 3.71
CA LYS A 161 2.37 6.13 2.41
C LYS A 161 3.54 6.69 1.59
N SER A 162 4.32 7.60 2.18
CA SER A 162 5.47 8.25 1.54
C SER A 162 6.58 7.24 1.21
N THR A 163 6.79 6.23 2.06
CA THR A 163 7.73 5.13 1.80
C THR A 163 7.26 4.22 0.68
N LEU A 164 5.96 3.91 0.61
CA LEU A 164 5.36 3.12 -0.47
C LEU A 164 5.49 3.83 -1.82
N LEU A 165 5.30 5.15 -1.84
CA LEU A 165 5.54 5.99 -3.01
C LEU A 165 6.99 5.97 -3.48
N ALA A 166 7.92 6.16 -2.55
CA ALA A 166 9.34 6.05 -2.84
C ALA A 166 9.63 4.67 -3.44
N ALA A 167 9.06 3.62 -2.86
CA ALA A 167 9.24 2.24 -3.29
C ALA A 167 8.66 1.94 -4.68
N LEU A 168 7.56 2.59 -5.06
CA LEU A 168 6.92 2.42 -6.36
C LEU A 168 7.89 2.74 -7.51
N SER A 169 8.72 3.78 -7.36
CA SER A 169 9.72 4.18 -8.37
C SER A 169 10.72 3.07 -8.72
N ARG A 170 10.99 2.17 -7.77
CA ARG A 170 11.84 0.99 -7.97
C ARG A 170 11.03 -0.23 -8.40
N ALA A 171 9.83 -0.40 -7.86
CA ALA A 171 8.96 -1.54 -8.18
C ALA A 171 8.60 -1.59 -9.68
N VAL A 172 8.42 -0.44 -10.32
CA VAL A 172 8.20 -0.36 -11.78
C VAL A 172 9.39 -0.86 -12.61
N GLN A 173 10.59 -0.95 -12.02
CA GLN A 173 11.78 -1.47 -12.69
C GLN A 173 11.93 -2.99 -12.51
N ASP A 174 11.04 -3.66 -11.77
CA ASP A 174 11.13 -5.10 -11.57
C ASP A 174 10.64 -5.85 -12.84
N PRO A 175 11.52 -6.65 -13.48
CA PRO A 175 11.16 -7.41 -14.68
C PRO A 175 9.98 -8.38 -14.50
N MET A 176 9.63 -8.75 -13.26
CA MET A 176 8.46 -9.59 -12.99
C MET A 176 7.16 -8.98 -13.53
N TYR A 177 7.05 -7.65 -13.51
CA TYR A 177 5.86 -6.94 -13.97
C TYR A 177 5.90 -6.60 -15.46
N GLY A 178 6.99 -6.92 -16.15
CA GLY A 178 7.24 -6.52 -17.52
C GLY A 178 7.96 -5.18 -17.60
N GLU A 179 7.78 -4.47 -18.71
CA GLU A 179 8.42 -3.18 -18.93
C GLU A 179 7.48 -2.07 -18.49
N TRP A 180 7.75 -1.44 -17.34
CA TRP A 180 6.97 -0.32 -16.82
C TRP A 180 7.81 0.95 -16.72
N ASN A 181 7.16 2.08 -16.97
CA ASN A 181 7.70 3.41 -16.81
C ASN A 181 6.74 4.27 -15.97
N MET A 182 7.32 5.17 -15.19
CA MET A 182 6.61 6.16 -14.40
C MET A 182 6.98 7.55 -14.90
N TRP A 183 5.99 8.30 -15.37
CA TRP A 183 6.17 9.63 -15.96
C TRP A 183 5.49 10.69 -15.08
N PRO A 184 6.24 11.53 -14.35
CA PRO A 184 5.66 12.65 -13.65
C PRO A 184 4.96 13.62 -14.61
N GLU A 185 3.79 14.14 -14.25
CA GLU A 185 3.03 15.05 -15.12
C GLU A 185 3.47 16.52 -14.98
N ASP A 186 4.18 16.86 -13.90
CA ASP A 186 4.73 18.20 -13.67
C ASP A 186 6.06 18.17 -12.89
N HIS A 187 6.78 19.29 -12.93
CA HIS A 187 8.08 19.42 -12.27
C HIS A 187 8.01 19.28 -10.75
N ALA A 188 6.89 19.64 -10.13
CA ALA A 188 6.74 19.50 -8.68
C ALA A 188 6.63 18.02 -8.28
N SER A 189 5.84 17.25 -9.04
CA SER A 189 5.68 15.81 -8.90
C SER A 189 6.99 15.08 -9.21
N GLN A 190 7.72 15.50 -10.25
CA GLN A 190 9.04 14.96 -10.58
C GLN A 190 10.02 15.17 -9.43
N LYS A 191 10.12 16.40 -8.92
CA LYS A 191 11.00 16.72 -7.81
C LYS A 191 10.64 15.93 -6.57
N PHE A 192 9.36 15.90 -6.20
CA PHE A 192 8.89 15.16 -5.02
C PHE A 192 9.21 13.67 -5.09
N LEU A 193 8.87 12.99 -6.20
CA LEU A 193 9.16 11.57 -6.38
C LEU A 193 10.67 11.29 -6.40
N SER A 194 11.45 12.19 -7.01
CA SER A 194 12.91 12.09 -7.01
C SER A 194 13.51 12.25 -5.62
N ASP A 195 13.01 13.20 -4.82
CA ASP A 195 13.47 13.45 -3.46
C ASP A 195 13.15 12.24 -2.57
N LEU A 196 11.91 11.71 -2.65
CA LEU A 196 11.51 10.49 -1.95
C LEU A 196 12.40 9.28 -2.31
N ALA A 197 12.66 9.06 -3.60
CA ALA A 197 13.50 7.98 -4.07
C ALA A 197 14.97 8.17 -3.64
N HIS A 198 15.47 9.41 -3.61
CA HIS A 198 16.81 9.72 -3.14
C HIS A 198 16.97 9.36 -1.66
N THR A 199 16.05 9.82 -0.81
CA THR A 199 16.08 9.52 0.63
C THR A 199 16.06 8.01 0.88
N LEU A 200 15.14 7.28 0.23
CA LEU A 200 14.99 5.86 0.48
C LEU A 200 16.15 5.01 -0.07
N TYR A 201 16.57 5.24 -1.32
CA TYR A 201 17.53 4.36 -2.01
C TYR A 201 18.98 4.80 -1.88
N ARG A 202 19.23 6.10 -1.76
CA ARG A 202 20.59 6.64 -1.69
C ARG A 202 21.00 6.96 -0.25
N ASP A 203 20.16 7.69 0.48
CA ASP A 203 20.47 8.04 1.87
C ASP A 203 20.21 6.86 2.83
N ARG A 204 19.44 5.86 2.36
CA ARG A 204 19.08 4.65 3.13
C ARG A 204 18.37 4.98 4.43
N THR A 205 17.54 6.02 4.39
CA THR A 205 16.71 6.47 5.49
C THR A 205 15.25 6.50 5.07
N PHE A 206 14.34 6.45 6.03
CA PHE A 206 12.93 6.59 5.74
C PHE A 206 12.61 8.05 5.38
N PRO A 207 11.76 8.30 4.36
CA PRO A 207 11.24 9.65 4.12
C PRO A 207 10.58 10.21 5.39
N PRO A 208 10.78 11.50 5.71
CA PRO A 208 10.17 12.11 6.88
C PRO A 208 8.66 12.08 6.77
N ALA A 209 7.98 12.05 7.92
CA ALA A 209 6.52 12.14 7.96
C ALA A 209 6.05 13.43 7.29
N THR A 210 4.99 13.34 6.50
CA THR A 210 4.39 14.50 5.85
C THR A 210 3.71 15.39 6.89
N LEU A 211 4.31 16.55 7.16
CA LEU A 211 3.82 17.51 8.18
C LEU A 211 2.90 18.59 7.60
N THR A 212 3.01 18.89 6.29
CA THR A 212 2.23 19.93 5.62
C THR A 212 1.53 19.37 4.39
N GLU A 213 0.43 20.02 3.98
CA GLU A 213 -0.24 19.65 2.73
C GLU A 213 0.75 19.80 1.56
N GLN A 214 1.11 18.67 0.96
CA GLN A 214 1.88 18.67 -0.26
C GLN A 214 0.96 18.85 -1.46
N ARG A 215 1.49 19.45 -2.53
CA ARG A 215 0.77 19.51 -3.80
C ARG A 215 0.45 18.08 -4.26
N PRO A 216 -0.70 17.86 -4.92
CA PRO A 216 -1.00 16.56 -5.50
C PRO A 216 0.13 16.12 -6.43
N VAL A 217 0.64 14.92 -6.21
CA VAL A 217 1.69 14.28 -6.99
C VAL A 217 1.01 13.55 -8.12
N ARG A 218 1.23 14.00 -9.35
CA ARG A 218 0.61 13.42 -10.54
C ARG A 218 1.66 12.72 -11.38
N PHE A 219 1.38 11.47 -11.72
CA PHE A 219 2.23 10.70 -12.60
C PHE A 219 1.41 9.68 -13.38
N THR A 220 1.90 9.31 -14.55
CA THR A 220 1.35 8.24 -15.37
C THR A 220 2.19 7.00 -15.23
N LEU A 221 1.54 5.87 -14.95
CA LEU A 221 2.15 4.54 -15.05
C LEU A 221 1.79 3.95 -16.41
N ALA A 222 2.81 3.65 -17.21
CA ALA A 222 2.66 3.06 -18.53
C ALA A 222 3.56 1.84 -18.66
N GLY A 223 3.01 0.71 -19.05
CA GLY A 223 3.81 -0.50 -19.20
C GLY A 223 3.19 -1.57 -20.08
N ASN A 224 4.02 -2.55 -20.40
CA ASN A 224 3.68 -3.71 -21.20
C ASN A 224 3.68 -4.97 -20.33
N LEU A 225 2.52 -5.61 -20.22
CA LEU A 225 2.32 -6.84 -19.46
C LEU A 225 2.69 -8.11 -20.25
N GLY A 226 3.07 -7.98 -21.52
CA GLY A 226 3.38 -9.10 -22.40
C GLY A 226 4.45 -10.01 -21.82
N GLY A 227 4.20 -11.32 -21.82
CA GLY A 227 5.13 -12.32 -21.29
C GLY A 227 5.17 -12.45 -19.76
N THR A 228 4.33 -11.69 -19.03
CA THR A 228 4.24 -11.75 -17.57
C THR A 228 3.03 -12.58 -17.12
N ARG A 229 2.97 -12.92 -15.82
CA ARG A 229 1.80 -13.57 -15.21
C ARG A 229 0.52 -12.71 -15.24
N PHE A 230 0.66 -11.42 -15.59
CA PHE A 230 -0.43 -10.44 -15.59
C PHE A 230 -1.00 -10.18 -16.99
N ALA A 231 -0.43 -10.79 -18.03
CA ALA A 231 -0.95 -10.67 -19.40
C ALA A 231 -2.39 -11.19 -19.49
N ARG A 232 -3.28 -10.47 -20.18
CA ARG A 232 -4.72 -10.82 -20.27
C ARG A 232 -5.02 -11.95 -21.27
N GLY A 233 -4.00 -12.51 -21.91
CA GLY A 233 -4.11 -13.53 -22.95
C GLY A 233 -3.88 -14.96 -22.45
N GLY A 234 -4.94 -15.63 -22.02
CA GLY A 234 -4.94 -17.07 -21.81
C GLY A 234 -4.77 -17.84 -23.13
N GLY A 235 -3.64 -18.53 -23.28
CA GLY A 235 -3.47 -19.58 -24.30
C GLY A 235 -2.28 -19.35 -25.24
N LYS A 236 -1.39 -20.35 -25.26
CA LYS A 236 -0.32 -20.55 -26.24
C LYS A 236 -0.85 -20.39 -27.67
N ARG A 237 -0.82 -19.19 -28.23
CA ARG A 237 -0.85 -18.99 -29.68
C ARG A 237 0.35 -18.16 -30.06
N TRP A 238 1.22 -18.81 -30.81
CA TRP A 238 2.22 -18.22 -31.70
C TRP A 238 1.64 -17.03 -32.49
N ARG A 239 1.62 -15.85 -31.90
CA ARG A 239 1.52 -14.59 -32.64
C ARG A 239 2.70 -13.74 -32.23
N ARG A 240 3.62 -13.58 -33.18
CA ARG A 240 4.69 -12.57 -33.13
C ARG A 240 4.01 -11.21 -33.08
N GLY A 241 4.13 -10.53 -31.95
CA GLY A 241 3.60 -9.19 -31.72
C GLY A 241 2.94 -9.12 -30.35
N ALA A 242 3.44 -8.25 -29.48
CA ALA A 242 2.75 -7.90 -28.24
C ALA A 242 1.31 -7.51 -28.58
N ASP A 243 0.31 -8.19 -28.00
CA ASP A 243 -1.08 -7.79 -28.20
C ASP A 243 -1.21 -6.37 -27.65
N ARG A 244 -1.78 -5.45 -28.43
CA ARG A 244 -1.98 -4.06 -28.04
C ARG A 244 -2.82 -3.94 -26.75
N ARG A 245 -3.49 -5.03 -26.35
CA ARG A 245 -4.24 -5.22 -25.09
C ARG A 245 -3.37 -5.45 -23.85
N ASP A 246 -2.08 -5.77 -24.00
CA ASP A 246 -1.13 -5.92 -22.89
C ASP A 246 -0.44 -4.58 -22.55
N LEU A 247 -0.56 -3.57 -23.43
CA LEU A 247 -0.18 -2.20 -23.12
C LEU A 247 -1.22 -1.59 -22.19
N THR A 248 -0.76 -1.15 -21.03
CA THR A 248 -1.59 -0.56 -19.99
C THR A 248 -1.01 0.78 -19.58
N GLU A 249 -1.86 1.81 -19.59
CA GLU A 249 -1.53 3.15 -19.13
C GLU A 249 -2.64 3.63 -18.19
N PHE A 250 -2.28 4.26 -17.09
CA PHE A 250 -3.22 4.96 -16.22
C PHE A 250 -2.54 6.07 -15.42
N LYS A 251 -3.29 7.15 -15.23
CA LYS A 251 -2.89 8.31 -14.44
C LYS A 251 -3.10 8.04 -12.96
N VAL A 252 -2.12 8.35 -12.14
CA VAL A 252 -2.20 8.28 -10.68
C VAL A 252 -2.09 9.72 -10.18
N THR A 253 -3.14 10.20 -9.53
CA THR A 253 -3.08 11.46 -8.79
C THR A 253 -3.06 11.12 -7.32
N LEU A 254 -1.88 11.22 -6.75
CA LEU A 254 -1.64 10.86 -5.39
C LEU A 254 -1.57 12.11 -4.52
N ARG A 255 -2.26 12.09 -3.39
CA ARG A 255 -2.10 13.11 -2.37
C ARG A 255 -1.45 12.51 -1.15
N ASP A 256 -0.20 12.88 -0.94
CA ASP A 256 0.44 12.63 0.34
C ASP A 256 -0.01 13.75 1.29
N LEU A 257 -1.14 13.52 1.95
CA LEU A 257 -1.61 14.40 3.02
C LEU A 257 -0.94 13.98 4.33
N PRO A 258 -0.74 14.93 5.26
CA PRO A 258 -0.41 14.60 6.64
C PRO A 258 -1.36 13.54 7.17
N GLY A 259 -0.84 12.59 7.95
CA GLY A 259 -1.67 11.52 8.51
C GLY A 259 -2.85 12.05 9.31
N GLU A 260 -2.66 13.16 10.01
CA GLU A 260 -3.71 13.88 10.75
C GLU A 260 -4.84 14.40 9.86
N ALA A 261 -4.60 14.67 8.57
CA ALA A 261 -5.65 15.10 7.65
C ALA A 261 -6.76 14.05 7.48
N PHE A 262 -6.48 12.79 7.81
CA PHE A 262 -7.43 11.68 7.78
C PHE A 262 -8.15 11.48 9.12
N ASP A 263 -7.66 12.09 10.21
CA ASP A 263 -8.41 12.19 11.47
C ASP A 263 -9.28 13.45 11.39
N LEU A 264 -10.55 13.29 11.02
CA LEU A 264 -11.49 14.40 10.84
C LEU A 264 -11.80 15.16 12.14
N ARG A 265 -11.35 14.64 13.30
CA ARG A 265 -11.50 15.29 14.61
C ARG A 265 -10.31 16.16 14.95
N SER A 266 -9.18 15.99 14.28
CA SER A 266 -8.00 16.84 14.41
C SER A 266 -8.20 18.21 13.75
N GLN A 267 -7.41 19.21 14.14
CA GLN A 267 -7.45 20.54 13.50
C GLN A 267 -7.10 20.45 12.00
N THR A 268 -6.09 19.64 11.67
CA THR A 268 -5.65 19.39 10.29
C THR A 268 -6.76 18.73 9.47
N GLY A 269 -7.42 17.70 10.02
CA GLY A 269 -8.53 17.01 9.38
C GLY A 269 -9.79 17.88 9.25
N ALA A 270 -10.09 18.75 10.21
CA ALA A 270 -11.18 19.72 10.07
C ALA A 270 -10.93 20.71 8.92
N ALA A 271 -9.68 21.14 8.72
CA ALA A 271 -9.30 22.07 7.65
C ALA A 271 -9.27 21.40 6.26
N LEU A 272 -8.74 20.17 6.17
CA LEU A 272 -8.48 19.49 4.89
C LEU A 272 -9.52 18.43 4.52
N GLY A 273 -10.31 17.96 5.49
CA GLY A 273 -11.20 16.81 5.37
C GLY A 273 -12.27 16.95 4.29
N GLY A 274 -12.90 18.12 4.17
CA GLY A 274 -13.91 18.36 3.13
C GLY A 274 -13.33 18.26 1.72
N LYS A 275 -12.11 18.77 1.50
CA LYS A 275 -11.40 18.65 0.23
C LYS A 275 -11.03 17.20 -0.04
N LEU A 276 -10.46 16.51 0.96
CA LEU A 276 -10.11 15.09 0.90
C LEU A 276 -11.32 14.21 0.52
N ILE A 277 -12.45 14.37 1.22
CA ILE A 277 -13.70 13.64 0.94
C ILE A 277 -14.16 13.88 -0.48
N LYS A 278 -14.15 15.14 -0.93
CA LYS A 278 -14.53 15.50 -2.30
C LYS A 278 -13.65 14.81 -3.34
N ASP A 279 -12.34 14.81 -3.13
CA ASP A 279 -11.35 14.21 -4.03
C ASP A 279 -11.50 12.69 -4.07
N LEU A 280 -11.63 12.03 -2.91
CA LEU A 280 -11.90 10.59 -2.80
C LEU A 280 -13.24 10.23 -3.45
N GLY A 281 -14.27 11.05 -3.26
CA GLY A 281 -15.58 10.89 -3.91
C GLY A 281 -15.49 10.96 -5.44
N THR A 282 -14.63 11.82 -6.00
CA THR A 282 -14.37 11.89 -7.46
C THR A 282 -13.43 10.81 -7.98
N ALA A 283 -12.65 10.15 -7.12
CA ALA A 283 -11.68 9.17 -7.55
C ALA A 283 -12.37 7.96 -8.18
N ARG A 284 -11.71 7.30 -9.13
CA ARG A 284 -12.20 6.02 -9.69
C ARG A 284 -11.87 4.87 -8.73
N ALA A 285 -10.73 4.97 -8.08
CA ALA A 285 -10.12 3.90 -7.33
C ALA A 285 -9.29 4.44 -6.17
N MET A 286 -9.11 3.61 -5.14
CA MET A 286 -8.44 3.97 -3.89
C MET A 286 -7.40 2.91 -3.53
N VAL A 287 -6.23 3.34 -3.08
CA VAL A 287 -5.28 2.49 -2.38
C VAL A 287 -5.33 2.87 -0.91
N TYR A 288 -5.78 1.95 -0.06
CA TYR A 288 -5.81 2.15 1.39
C TYR A 288 -4.63 1.43 2.04
N VAL A 289 -3.72 2.18 2.65
CA VAL A 289 -2.51 1.70 3.31
C VAL A 289 -2.79 1.52 4.80
N VAL A 290 -2.90 0.26 5.20
CA VAL A 290 -3.12 -0.19 6.58
C VAL A 290 -1.78 -0.42 7.25
N ASP A 291 -1.63 0.05 8.48
CA ASP A 291 -0.48 -0.25 9.34
C ASP A 291 -0.84 -1.37 10.32
N PRO A 292 -0.56 -2.64 10.01
CA PRO A 292 -0.91 -3.74 10.91
C PRO A 292 -0.14 -3.66 12.23
N VAL A 293 1.06 -3.09 12.24
CA VAL A 293 1.90 -2.90 13.44
C VAL A 293 1.15 -2.13 14.53
N ARG A 294 0.30 -1.19 14.13
CA ARG A 294 -0.53 -0.39 15.02
C ARG A 294 -1.47 -1.24 15.88
N GLU A 295 -1.91 -2.40 15.41
CA GLU A 295 -2.76 -3.28 16.22
C GLU A 295 -2.02 -3.79 17.47
N TRP A 296 -0.75 -4.16 17.34
CA TRP A 296 0.07 -4.50 18.52
C TRP A 296 0.35 -3.29 19.41
N GLN A 297 0.59 -2.11 18.83
CA GLN A 297 0.94 -0.91 19.58
C GLN A 297 -0.21 -0.34 20.41
N VAL A 298 -1.46 -0.55 19.97
CA VAL A 298 -2.65 0.00 20.64
C VAL A 298 -3.43 -1.08 21.40
N ASN A 299 -3.51 -2.28 20.83
CA ASN A 299 -4.37 -3.36 21.31
C ASN A 299 -3.57 -4.56 21.85
N GLY A 300 -2.24 -4.45 21.94
CA GLY A 300 -1.39 -5.48 22.55
C GLY A 300 -1.44 -5.49 24.07
N ASP A 301 -0.83 -6.51 24.67
CA ASP A 301 -0.83 -6.74 26.13
C ASP A 301 -0.17 -5.60 26.92
N GLU A 302 0.75 -4.86 26.30
CA GLU A 302 1.44 -3.71 26.90
C GLU A 302 0.57 -2.45 26.96
N GLY A 303 -0.64 -2.48 26.38
CA GLY A 303 -1.52 -1.33 26.24
C GLY A 303 -0.99 -0.32 25.20
N PRO A 304 -1.65 0.83 25.05
CA PRO A 304 -1.22 1.85 24.12
C PRO A 304 0.15 2.43 24.53
N VAL A 305 1.12 2.39 23.62
CA VAL A 305 2.48 2.92 23.84
C VAL A 305 2.49 4.44 24.08
N ALA A 306 1.40 5.15 23.75
CA ALA A 306 1.24 6.58 23.97
C ALA A 306 -0.22 6.94 24.31
N ASP A 307 -0.43 7.98 25.11
CA ASP A 307 -1.75 8.49 25.50
C ASP A 307 -2.63 8.93 24.30
N ASP A 308 -2.03 9.22 23.13
CA ASP A 308 -2.72 9.62 21.90
C ASP A 308 -2.68 8.55 20.80
N ALA A 309 -2.63 7.27 21.18
CA ALA A 309 -2.52 6.16 20.25
C ALA A 309 -3.80 5.95 19.41
N ARG A 310 -3.90 6.68 18.30
CA ARG A 310 -4.96 6.50 17.28
C ARG A 310 -4.88 5.13 16.62
N GLN A 311 -6.03 4.55 16.33
CA GLN A 311 -6.21 3.27 15.65
C GLN A 311 -6.31 3.42 14.13
N ASN A 312 -6.22 2.33 13.36
CA ASN A 312 -6.39 2.42 11.90
C ASN A 312 -7.81 2.88 11.53
N ALA A 313 -8.83 2.45 12.29
CA ALA A 313 -10.23 2.83 12.04
C ALA A 313 -10.48 4.33 12.18
N ASP A 314 -9.76 5.04 13.06
CA ASP A 314 -9.91 6.50 13.25
C ASP A 314 -9.64 7.27 11.94
N PHE A 315 -8.74 6.76 11.10
CA PHE A 315 -8.39 7.36 9.81
C PHE A 315 -9.24 6.83 8.64
N PHE A 316 -10.09 5.82 8.90
CA PHE A 316 -10.86 5.10 7.89
C PHE A 316 -12.35 5.44 7.95
N THR A 317 -12.95 5.26 9.12
CA THR A 317 -14.41 5.27 9.32
C THR A 317 -15.03 6.60 8.94
N ASP A 318 -14.56 7.69 9.53
CA ASP A 318 -15.15 9.01 9.35
C ASP A 318 -14.93 9.51 7.89
N VAL A 319 -13.77 9.22 7.31
CA VAL A 319 -13.46 9.54 5.91
C VAL A 319 -14.35 8.76 4.95
N LEU A 320 -14.52 7.45 5.14
CA LEU A 320 -15.37 6.63 4.28
C LEU A 320 -16.85 7.03 4.37
N GLY A 321 -17.34 7.33 5.57
CA GLY A 321 -18.69 7.85 5.78
C GLY A 321 -18.91 9.19 5.05
N GLY A 322 -17.91 10.07 5.07
CA GLY A 322 -17.90 11.30 4.29
C GLY A 322 -17.94 11.04 2.78
N VAL A 323 -17.09 10.15 2.27
CA VAL A 323 -17.08 9.75 0.85
C VAL A 323 -18.41 9.17 0.41
N ALA A 324 -18.99 8.28 1.22
CA ALA A 324 -20.28 7.67 0.90
C ALA A 324 -21.40 8.72 0.84
N THR A 325 -21.35 9.70 1.74
CA THR A 325 -22.28 10.84 1.74
C THR A 325 -22.11 11.69 0.48
N GLU A 326 -20.87 12.04 0.12
CA GLU A 326 -20.56 12.84 -1.07
C GLU A 326 -21.04 12.15 -2.36
N VAL A 327 -20.73 10.87 -2.52
CA VAL A 327 -21.17 10.06 -3.69
C VAL A 327 -22.69 9.94 -3.74
N ASN A 328 -23.34 9.79 -2.57
CA ASN A 328 -24.79 9.77 -2.47
C ASN A 328 -25.41 11.10 -2.91
N MET A 329 -24.84 12.24 -2.49
CA MET A 329 -25.31 13.58 -2.89
C MET A 329 -25.19 13.82 -4.39
N ARG A 330 -24.21 13.20 -5.05
CA ARG A 330 -24.05 13.26 -6.52
C ARG A 330 -24.95 12.28 -7.29
N GLY A 331 -25.63 11.36 -6.60
CA GLY A 331 -26.47 10.34 -7.23
C GLY A 331 -25.68 9.26 -7.98
N GLU A 332 -24.40 9.07 -7.67
CA GLU A 332 -23.49 8.17 -8.39
C GLU A 332 -23.38 6.77 -7.75
N ARG A 333 -24.26 6.45 -6.79
CA ARG A 333 -24.26 5.15 -6.12
C ARG A 333 -24.81 4.05 -7.02
N HIS A 334 -24.21 2.86 -6.91
CA HIS A 334 -24.75 1.64 -7.51
C HIS A 334 -25.48 0.83 -6.43
N GLY A 335 -26.78 1.10 -6.28
CA GLY A 335 -27.57 0.55 -5.18
C GLY A 335 -27.01 1.00 -3.83
N ASN A 336 -26.68 0.05 -2.96
CA ASN A 336 -26.11 0.35 -1.65
C ASN A 336 -24.58 0.51 -1.66
N LYS A 337 -23.92 0.29 -2.79
CA LYS A 337 -22.45 0.24 -2.91
C LYS A 337 -21.87 1.50 -3.55
N LEU A 338 -20.62 1.78 -3.21
CA LEU A 338 -19.78 2.78 -3.85
C LEU A 338 -19.35 2.32 -5.25
N PRO A 339 -19.24 3.23 -6.22
CA PRO A 339 -18.75 2.93 -7.56
C PRO A 339 -17.23 2.74 -7.63
N HIS A 340 -16.51 2.87 -6.52
CA HIS A 340 -15.06 2.80 -6.44
C HIS A 340 -14.54 1.35 -6.42
N SER A 341 -13.29 1.18 -6.86
CA SER A 341 -12.47 0.00 -6.52
C SER A 341 -11.48 0.36 -5.42
N ILE A 342 -11.20 -0.57 -4.50
CA ILE A 342 -10.28 -0.35 -3.38
C ILE A 342 -9.24 -1.47 -3.29
N ALA A 343 -7.98 -1.09 -3.19
CA ALA A 343 -6.87 -1.98 -2.87
C ALA A 343 -6.46 -1.76 -1.41
N VAL A 344 -6.71 -2.75 -0.57
CA VAL A 344 -6.37 -2.75 0.86
C VAL A 344 -4.96 -3.30 1.00
N CYS A 345 -4.01 -2.44 1.35
CA CYS A 345 -2.59 -2.76 1.41
C CYS A 345 -2.15 -2.84 2.88
N LEU A 346 -1.95 -4.06 3.39
CA LEU A 346 -1.23 -4.29 4.64
C LEU A 346 0.24 -3.95 4.42
N ALA A 347 0.66 -2.79 4.94
CA ALA A 347 2.03 -2.31 4.82
C ALA A 347 2.94 -2.94 5.88
N LYS A 348 4.25 -2.61 5.78
CA LYS A 348 5.27 -2.99 6.75
C LYS A 348 5.35 -4.49 7.00
N PHE A 349 5.22 -5.28 5.94
CA PHE A 349 5.41 -6.74 6.05
C PHE A 349 6.81 -7.11 6.55
N ASP A 350 7.79 -6.20 6.39
CA ASP A 350 9.14 -6.28 6.95
C ASP A 350 9.24 -6.08 8.47
N ASP A 351 8.18 -5.62 9.16
CA ASP A 351 8.17 -5.58 10.64
C ASP A 351 8.12 -7.02 11.18
N ASP A 352 9.00 -7.32 12.13
CA ASP A 352 9.18 -8.67 12.69
C ASP A 352 7.87 -9.25 13.23
N ARG A 353 7.00 -8.45 13.86
CA ARG A 353 5.71 -8.94 14.39
C ARG A 353 4.78 -9.36 13.28
N VAL A 354 4.70 -8.58 12.21
CA VAL A 354 3.83 -8.84 11.06
C VAL A 354 4.34 -10.06 10.29
N PHE A 355 5.65 -10.12 10.07
CA PHE A 355 6.30 -11.24 9.40
C PHE A 355 6.11 -12.56 10.18
N ARG A 356 6.44 -12.58 11.48
CA ARG A 356 6.30 -13.78 12.32
C ARG A 356 4.85 -14.23 12.43
N PHE A 357 3.91 -13.30 12.58
CA PHE A 357 2.49 -13.64 12.58
C PHE A 357 2.07 -14.34 11.27
N ALA A 358 2.55 -13.86 10.12
CA ALA A 358 2.27 -14.52 8.84
C ALA A 358 2.93 -15.91 8.74
N CYS A 359 4.13 -16.08 9.27
CA CYS A 359 4.83 -17.37 9.35
C CYS A 359 4.06 -18.38 10.23
N GLU A 360 3.60 -17.96 11.41
CA GLU A 360 2.82 -18.80 12.34
C GLU A 360 1.51 -19.30 11.70
N GLN A 361 0.91 -18.49 10.84
CA GLN A 361 -0.27 -18.87 10.06
C GLN A 361 0.05 -19.83 8.89
N GLY A 362 1.33 -20.14 8.66
CA GLY A 362 1.79 -20.90 7.49
C GLY A 362 1.45 -20.19 6.18
N ASN A 363 1.47 -18.85 6.18
CA ASN A 363 1.02 -18.02 5.06
C ASN A 363 2.18 -17.32 4.32
N VAL A 364 3.42 -17.72 4.59
CA VAL A 364 4.63 -17.17 3.97
C VAL A 364 5.31 -18.22 3.12
N ARG A 365 5.84 -17.80 1.98
CA ARG A 365 6.74 -18.58 1.13
C ARG A 365 7.91 -17.71 0.66
N LEU A 366 9.03 -18.32 0.28
CA LEU A 366 10.11 -17.59 -0.37
C LEU A 366 9.85 -17.50 -1.88
N ASN A 367 10.03 -16.32 -2.44
CA ASN A 367 10.03 -16.12 -3.87
C ASN A 367 11.27 -16.79 -4.49
N PRO A 368 11.11 -17.75 -5.40
CA PRO A 368 12.22 -18.53 -5.94
C PRO A 368 13.20 -17.70 -6.79
N ARG A 369 12.78 -16.53 -7.30
CA ARG A 369 13.61 -15.64 -8.11
C ARG A 369 14.39 -14.65 -7.24
N THR A 370 13.75 -14.09 -6.23
CA THR A 370 14.33 -12.98 -5.45
C THR A 370 14.90 -13.42 -4.11
N GLY A 371 14.48 -14.59 -3.60
CA GLY A 371 14.72 -15.06 -2.24
C GLY A 371 13.89 -14.33 -1.18
N GLN A 372 13.10 -13.32 -1.56
CA GLN A 372 12.31 -12.52 -0.62
C GLN A 372 11.10 -13.31 -0.12
N PRO A 373 10.73 -13.19 1.16
CA PRO A 373 9.47 -13.75 1.63
C PRO A 373 8.28 -13.01 1.01
N GLU A 374 7.24 -13.77 0.70
CA GLU A 374 5.97 -13.29 0.16
C GLU A 374 4.82 -13.96 0.92
N VAL A 375 3.74 -13.22 1.10
CA VAL A 375 2.49 -13.78 1.61
C VAL A 375 1.75 -14.49 0.48
N MET A 376 1.27 -15.71 0.76
CA MET A 376 0.54 -16.53 -0.21
C MET A 376 -0.89 -16.02 -0.41
N ASP A 377 -1.57 -15.67 0.68
CA ASP A 377 -2.94 -15.17 0.69
C ASP A 377 -3.05 -13.93 1.58
N ALA A 378 -3.10 -12.75 0.95
CA ALA A 378 -3.19 -11.47 1.64
C ALA A 378 -4.49 -11.30 2.43
N LYS A 379 -5.61 -11.82 1.91
CA LYS A 379 -6.90 -11.74 2.60
C LYS A 379 -6.87 -12.63 3.84
N ARG A 380 -6.32 -13.83 3.75
CA ARG A 380 -6.15 -14.72 4.91
C ARG A 380 -5.28 -14.09 6.00
N LEU A 381 -4.22 -13.36 5.64
CA LEU A 381 -3.42 -12.64 6.64
C LEU A 381 -4.25 -11.53 7.31
N PHE A 382 -4.97 -10.74 6.51
CA PHE A 382 -5.86 -9.68 7.02
C PHE A 382 -6.93 -10.24 7.96
N ASP A 383 -7.63 -11.29 7.56
CA ASP A 383 -8.63 -11.97 8.38
C ASP A 383 -7.98 -12.52 9.66
N GLY A 384 -6.79 -13.12 9.57
CA GLY A 384 -6.03 -13.59 10.72
C GLY A 384 -5.76 -12.49 11.74
N LEU A 385 -5.36 -11.30 11.28
CA LEU A 385 -5.18 -10.14 12.16
C LEU A 385 -6.49 -9.68 12.81
N CYS A 386 -7.60 -9.65 12.06
CA CYS A 386 -8.92 -9.36 12.63
C CYS A 386 -9.33 -10.35 13.73
N HIS A 387 -8.93 -11.62 13.62
CA HIS A 387 -9.22 -12.64 14.64
C HIS A 387 -8.27 -12.53 15.86
N ALA A 388 -7.00 -12.23 15.63
CA ALA A 388 -6.00 -12.06 16.68
C ALA A 388 -6.28 -10.82 17.55
N PHE A 389 -6.86 -9.77 16.96
CA PHE A 389 -7.25 -8.55 17.63
C PHE A 389 -8.78 -8.36 17.57
N PRO A 390 -9.57 -9.10 18.36
CA PRO A 390 -11.03 -9.07 18.28
C PRO A 390 -11.65 -7.73 18.69
N HIS A 391 -10.93 -6.95 19.51
CA HIS A 391 -11.25 -5.58 19.89
C HIS A 391 -10.42 -4.55 19.11
N GLY A 392 -9.63 -4.99 18.13
CA GLY A 392 -8.82 -4.14 17.28
C GLY A 392 -9.60 -3.52 16.14
N SER A 393 -8.93 -2.61 15.45
CA SER A 393 -9.60 -1.69 14.51
C SER A 393 -9.81 -2.27 13.12
N LEU A 394 -9.05 -3.32 12.78
CA LEU A 394 -9.14 -3.98 11.47
C LEU A 394 -10.50 -4.65 11.24
N ARG A 395 -11.15 -5.15 12.28
CA ARG A 395 -12.47 -5.77 12.17
C ARG A 395 -13.54 -4.76 11.79
N GLU A 396 -13.46 -3.54 12.33
CA GLU A 396 -14.35 -2.44 11.95
C GLU A 396 -14.13 -2.04 10.48
N ILE A 397 -12.86 -1.88 10.08
CA ILE A 397 -12.49 -1.61 8.69
C ILE A 397 -13.04 -2.68 7.76
N GLN A 398 -12.91 -3.97 8.13
CA GLN A 398 -13.44 -5.09 7.35
C GLN A 398 -14.94 -4.95 7.10
N GLN A 399 -15.72 -4.73 8.17
CA GLN A 399 -17.17 -4.61 8.10
C GLN A 399 -17.60 -3.45 7.20
N GLN A 400 -16.89 -2.33 7.28
CA GLN A 400 -17.18 -1.17 6.44
C GLN A 400 -16.82 -1.40 4.98
N ILE A 401 -15.72 -2.09 4.69
CA ILE A 401 -15.37 -2.48 3.32
C ILE A 401 -16.48 -3.37 2.75
N GLU A 402 -16.89 -4.39 3.51
CA GLU A 402 -17.97 -5.32 3.13
C GLU A 402 -19.32 -4.61 3.00
N GLN A 403 -19.56 -3.53 3.74
CA GLN A 403 -20.76 -2.72 3.66
C GLN A 403 -20.76 -1.82 2.41
N TYR A 404 -19.69 -1.08 2.16
CA TYR A 404 -19.66 -0.02 1.15
C TYR A 404 -19.19 -0.47 -0.23
N PHE A 405 -18.39 -1.51 -0.35
CA PHE A 405 -17.82 -1.93 -1.64
C PHE A 405 -18.45 -3.23 -2.14
N ALA A 406 -18.47 -3.41 -3.46
CA ALA A 406 -18.81 -4.69 -4.08
C ALA A 406 -17.60 -5.63 -3.94
N PRO A 407 -17.76 -6.91 -3.56
CA PRO A 407 -16.65 -7.82 -3.30
C PRO A 407 -15.63 -7.90 -4.45
N GLU A 408 -16.10 -7.92 -5.70
CA GLU A 408 -15.27 -7.98 -6.90
C GLU A 408 -14.44 -6.71 -7.17
N ARG A 409 -14.66 -5.66 -6.38
CA ARG A 409 -13.94 -4.36 -6.45
C ARG A 409 -12.98 -4.16 -5.28
N VAL A 410 -12.84 -5.15 -4.40
CA VAL A 410 -11.93 -5.14 -3.25
C VAL A 410 -10.79 -6.11 -3.54
N GLY A 411 -9.55 -5.64 -3.39
CA GLY A 411 -8.36 -6.49 -3.45
C GLY A 411 -7.51 -6.31 -2.21
N TYR A 412 -7.02 -7.41 -1.63
CA TYR A 412 -6.13 -7.39 -0.48
C TYR A 412 -4.68 -7.63 -0.91
N PHE A 413 -3.76 -6.85 -0.39
CA PHE A 413 -2.34 -6.92 -0.74
C PHE A 413 -1.50 -6.81 0.53
N VAL A 414 -0.39 -7.54 0.57
CA VAL A 414 0.63 -7.40 1.61
C VAL A 414 1.87 -6.83 0.97
N CYS A 415 2.30 -5.67 1.45
CA CYS A 415 3.32 -4.83 0.86
C CYS A 415 4.47 -4.63 1.85
N SER A 416 5.70 -4.66 1.33
CA SER A 416 6.87 -4.13 2.04
C SER A 416 7.57 -3.13 1.14
N ALA A 417 7.65 -1.88 1.60
CA ALA A 417 8.30 -0.82 0.84
C ALA A 417 9.84 -0.97 0.83
N VAL A 418 10.40 -1.55 1.89
CA VAL A 418 11.85 -1.74 2.03
C VAL A 418 12.31 -3.16 1.71
N GLY A 419 11.44 -4.15 1.89
CA GLY A 419 11.76 -5.56 1.78
C GLY A 419 12.59 -6.07 2.94
N PHE A 420 13.14 -7.27 2.74
CA PHE A 420 13.87 -8.00 3.75
C PHE A 420 15.36 -8.06 3.43
N TRP A 421 16.18 -8.21 4.48
CA TRP A 421 17.59 -8.53 4.28
C TRP A 421 17.73 -9.95 3.73
N ILE A 422 18.55 -10.09 2.69
CA ILE A 422 18.91 -11.39 2.10
C ILE A 422 20.41 -11.44 2.01
N ASP A 423 20.99 -12.38 2.76
CA ASP A 423 22.40 -12.65 2.69
C ASP A 423 22.74 -13.26 1.31
N PRO A 424 23.74 -12.71 0.58
CA PRO A 424 24.11 -13.23 -0.73
C PRO A 424 24.60 -14.69 -0.74
N GLU A 425 25.13 -15.17 0.38
CA GLU A 425 25.69 -16.52 0.53
C GLU A 425 24.69 -17.47 1.19
N ARG A 426 23.98 -17.00 2.22
CA ARG A 426 23.10 -17.83 3.06
C ARG A 426 21.62 -17.74 2.68
N GLY A 427 21.24 -16.74 1.90
CA GLY A 427 19.85 -16.46 1.57
C GLY A 427 19.11 -15.70 2.67
N PHE A 428 17.79 -15.87 2.71
CA PHE A 428 16.94 -15.20 3.70
C PHE A 428 17.03 -15.88 5.06
N ASP A 429 17.20 -15.09 6.12
CA ASP A 429 17.25 -15.54 7.51
C ASP A 429 15.91 -15.28 8.20
N PHE A 430 15.23 -16.34 8.61
CA PHE A 430 13.94 -16.26 9.29
C PHE A 430 14.06 -15.75 10.73
N GLU A 431 15.22 -15.89 11.37
CA GLU A 431 15.44 -15.43 12.75
C GLU A 431 15.76 -13.94 12.80
N ASN A 432 16.35 -13.40 11.73
CA ASN A 432 16.68 -11.99 11.59
C ASN A 432 16.18 -11.41 10.25
N PRO A 433 14.86 -11.22 10.11
CA PRO A 433 14.24 -10.79 8.85
C PRO A 433 14.48 -9.30 8.52
N SER A 434 14.85 -8.49 9.53
CA SER A 434 14.85 -7.03 9.42
C SER A 434 15.97 -6.50 8.52
N LEU A 435 15.59 -5.64 7.57
CA LEU A 435 16.53 -4.78 6.82
C LEU A 435 16.90 -3.50 7.59
N VAL A 436 16.20 -3.24 8.68
CA VAL A 436 16.26 -2.02 9.47
C VAL A 436 17.17 -2.24 10.67
N ASN A 437 18.17 -1.38 10.82
CA ASN A 437 19.02 -1.35 12.00
C ASN A 437 18.83 0.00 12.72
N PRO A 438 18.45 -0.01 14.02
CA PRO A 438 18.53 1.19 14.83
C PRO A 438 20.01 1.59 15.00
N VAL A 439 20.34 2.82 14.64
CA VAL A 439 21.68 3.39 14.81
C VAL A 439 21.52 4.69 15.60
N GLU A 440 21.92 4.66 16.88
CA GLU A 440 21.75 5.79 17.82
C GLU A 440 20.27 6.20 17.93
N ASP A 441 19.94 7.43 17.52
CA ASP A 441 18.58 8.00 17.50
C ASP A 441 17.90 7.90 16.12
N ASP A 442 18.57 7.32 15.13
CA ASP A 442 18.09 7.22 13.75
C ASP A 442 17.88 5.78 13.30
N VAL A 443 16.97 5.62 12.34
CA VAL A 443 16.68 4.33 11.72
C VAL A 443 17.30 4.29 10.33
N ARG A 444 18.23 3.35 10.09
CA ARG A 444 18.91 3.19 8.80
C ARG A 444 18.71 1.81 8.20
N LEU A 445 18.72 1.76 6.87
CA LEU A 445 18.68 0.51 6.12
C LEU A 445 20.09 -0.05 5.95
N VAL A 446 20.28 -1.30 6.37
CA VAL A 446 21.60 -1.98 6.31
C VAL A 446 22.04 -2.22 4.86
N ALA A 447 21.08 -2.38 3.95
CA ALA A 447 21.34 -2.57 2.54
C ALA A 447 20.28 -1.88 1.66
N PRO A 448 20.50 -1.81 0.33
CA PRO A 448 19.54 -1.20 -0.57
C PRO A 448 18.16 -1.87 -0.48
N PRO A 449 17.07 -1.09 -0.32
CA PRO A 449 15.74 -1.66 -0.22
C PRO A 449 15.33 -2.43 -1.49
N ARG A 450 14.59 -3.53 -1.27
CA ARG A 450 14.08 -4.46 -2.28
C ARG A 450 12.57 -4.63 -2.10
N PRO A 451 11.75 -3.71 -2.63
CA PRO A 451 10.32 -3.70 -2.35
C PRO A 451 9.61 -5.01 -2.74
N VAL A 452 8.58 -5.37 -1.98
CA VAL A 452 7.75 -6.56 -2.20
C VAL A 452 6.31 -6.12 -2.44
N ASN A 453 5.72 -6.59 -3.54
CA ASN A 453 4.32 -6.42 -3.92
C ASN A 453 3.78 -4.97 -4.00
N ILE A 454 4.61 -4.00 -4.40
CA ILE A 454 4.21 -2.58 -4.42
C ILE A 454 3.40 -2.18 -5.67
N LEU A 455 3.59 -2.87 -6.81
CA LEU A 455 2.94 -2.48 -8.06
C LEU A 455 1.56 -3.15 -8.25
N GLU A 456 1.36 -4.33 -7.65
CA GLU A 456 0.15 -5.14 -7.75
C GLU A 456 -1.14 -4.41 -7.37
N PRO A 457 -1.19 -3.62 -6.27
CA PRO A 457 -2.38 -2.84 -5.94
C PRO A 457 -2.84 -1.95 -7.10
N PHE A 458 -1.90 -1.30 -7.79
CA PHE A 458 -2.20 -0.40 -8.90
C PHE A 458 -2.65 -1.16 -10.16
N LEU A 459 -2.02 -2.31 -10.44
CA LEU A 459 -2.45 -3.21 -11.51
C LEU A 459 -3.89 -3.68 -11.29
N PHE A 460 -4.21 -4.10 -10.07
CA PHE A 460 -5.55 -4.55 -9.68
C PHE A 460 -6.61 -3.47 -9.90
N LEU A 461 -6.33 -2.22 -9.55
CA LEU A 461 -7.27 -1.11 -9.75
C LEU A 461 -7.51 -0.78 -11.23
N ARG A 462 -6.60 -1.21 -12.12
CA ARG A 462 -6.80 -1.20 -13.58
C ARG A 462 -7.58 -2.46 -14.06
N GLY A 463 -7.91 -3.38 -13.18
CA GLY A 463 -8.50 -4.68 -13.50
C GLY A 463 -7.48 -5.63 -14.13
N VAL A 464 -6.20 -5.50 -13.78
CA VAL A 464 -5.12 -6.41 -14.16
C VAL A 464 -4.72 -7.22 -12.94
N GLY A 465 -4.62 -8.55 -13.09
CA GLY A 465 -4.21 -9.46 -12.01
C GLY A 465 -5.27 -10.50 -11.65
N PRO A 466 -4.93 -11.45 -10.76
CA PRO A 466 -5.87 -12.46 -10.33
C PRO A 466 -7.05 -11.79 -9.62
N GLN A 467 -8.27 -12.09 -10.07
CA GLN A 467 -9.46 -11.81 -9.28
C GLN A 467 -9.33 -12.65 -8.01
N GLN A 468 -9.24 -11.98 -6.85
CA GLN A 468 -9.26 -12.66 -5.57
C GLN A 468 -10.70 -13.13 -5.37
N SER A 469 -10.90 -14.45 -5.45
CA SER A 469 -12.19 -15.12 -5.28
C SER A 469 -12.55 -15.32 -3.83
#